data_AF-A0A7W3LS84-F1
#
_entry.id   AF-A0A7W3LS84-F1
#
_cell.length_a   1.000
_cell.length_b   1.000
_cell.length_c   1.000
_cell.angle_alpha   90.00
_cell.angle_beta   90.00
_cell.angle_gamma   90.00
#
_symmetry.space_group_name_H-M   'P 1'
#
loop_
_entity.id
_entity.type
_entity.pdbx_description
1 polymer ?
#
loop_
_entity_poly.entity_id
_entity_poly.type
_entity_poly.pdbx_seq_one_letter_code
_entity_poly.pdbx_strand_id
1 'polypeptide(L)'
;MLSASDAAKRAVHYVTEMTGKHAESVVGVERTDDGWRISVEVVESHRIPDSADILACYQAEIDGDGELVSYRRIRRYSRGRVERG
;
A
#
# COMPACT_ATOMS: atom_id res chain seq x y z
N MET A 1 -0.63 -13.31 17.32
CA MET A 1 -0.78 -11.87 17.04
C MET A 1 0.35 -11.45 16.13
N LEU A 2 0.03 -11.11 14.88
CA LEU A 2 1.02 -10.74 13.89
C LEU A 2 1.79 -9.46 14.27
N SER A 3 3.09 -9.42 13.97
CA SER A 3 3.91 -8.21 14.16
C SER A 3 3.57 -7.15 13.11
N ALA A 4 3.80 -5.87 13.44
CA ALA A 4 3.62 -4.76 12.49
C ALA A 4 4.42 -4.97 11.19
N SER A 5 5.67 -5.45 11.34
CA SER A 5 6.56 -5.70 10.21
C SER A 5 6.05 -6.84 9.33
N ASP A 6 5.55 -7.92 9.93
CA ASP A 6 5.06 -9.06 9.15
C ASP A 6 3.70 -8.78 8.51
N ALA A 7 2.85 -7.97 9.15
CA ALA A 7 1.63 -7.45 8.53
C ALA A 7 1.95 -6.57 7.31
N ALA A 8 2.95 -5.68 7.43
CA ALA A 8 3.38 -4.83 6.33
C ALA A 8 3.93 -5.65 5.14
N LYS A 9 4.75 -6.67 5.41
CA LYS A 9 5.25 -7.58 4.36
C LYS A 9 4.11 -8.31 3.65
N ARG A 10 3.14 -8.82 4.40
CA ARG A 10 1.97 -9.49 3.82
C ARG A 10 1.11 -8.55 2.98
N ALA A 11 0.85 -7.33 3.47
CA ALA A 11 0.14 -6.31 2.70
C ALA A 11 0.85 -5.97 1.38
N VAL A 12 2.18 -5.82 1.38
CA VAL A 12 2.95 -5.60 0.15
C VAL A 12 2.80 -6.76 -0.83
N HIS A 13 2.88 -8.00 -0.33
CA HIS A 13 2.69 -9.20 -1.15
C HIS A 13 1.29 -9.21 -1.79
N TYR A 14 0.23 -9.14 -0.99
CA TYR A 14 -1.14 -9.19 -1.49
C TYR A 14 -1.48 -8.05 -2.45
N VAL A 15 -1.07 -6.81 -2.13
CA VAL A 15 -1.31 -5.65 -3.02
C VAL A 15 -0.57 -5.83 -4.34
N THR A 16 0.66 -6.32 -4.32
CA THR A 16 1.43 -6.60 -5.55
C THR A 16 0.74 -7.67 -6.40
N GLU A 17 0.29 -8.76 -5.80
CA GLU A 17 -0.42 -9.84 -6.51
C GLU A 17 -1.74 -9.37 -7.12
N MET A 18 -2.55 -8.63 -6.37
CA MET A 18 -3.88 -8.20 -6.82
C MET A 18 -3.84 -7.08 -7.86
N THR A 19 -2.81 -6.23 -7.83
CA THR A 19 -2.67 -5.13 -8.79
C THR A 19 -1.83 -5.53 -10.01
N GLY A 20 -0.96 -6.53 -9.87
CA GLY A 20 0.07 -6.85 -10.87
C GLY A 20 1.08 -5.71 -11.05
N LYS A 21 1.23 -4.83 -10.05
CA LYS A 21 2.06 -3.62 -10.09
C LYS A 21 3.12 -3.65 -9.01
N HIS A 22 4.17 -2.87 -9.23
CA HIS A 22 5.26 -2.71 -8.27
C HIS A 22 4.81 -1.89 -7.06
N ALA A 23 4.87 -2.48 -5.88
CA ALA A 23 4.78 -1.75 -4.62
C ALA A 23 6.06 -0.91 -4.43
N GLU A 24 5.89 0.39 -4.32
CA GLU A 24 6.98 1.34 -4.11
C GLU A 24 7.44 1.35 -2.65
N SER A 25 6.49 1.50 -1.73
CA SER A 25 6.80 1.65 -0.30
C SER A 25 5.59 1.37 0.58
N VAL A 26 5.85 1.08 1.87
CA VAL A 26 4.83 1.11 2.92
C VAL A 26 4.82 2.51 3.52
N VAL A 27 3.69 3.19 3.43
CA VAL A 27 3.52 4.60 3.85
C VAL A 27 2.67 4.76 5.10
N GLY A 28 2.12 3.67 5.64
CA GLY A 28 1.34 3.69 6.88
C GLY A 28 1.14 2.30 7.45
N VAL A 29 1.20 2.20 8.78
CA VAL A 29 0.95 0.98 9.55
C VAL A 29 0.17 1.36 10.80
N GLU A 30 -1.04 0.84 10.94
CA GLU A 30 -1.93 1.12 12.05
C GLU A 30 -2.48 -0.18 12.63
N ARG A 31 -2.44 -0.31 13.96
CA ARG A 31 -3.07 -1.42 14.66
C ARG A 31 -4.58 -1.20 14.69
N THR A 32 -5.36 -2.22 14.36
CA THR A 32 -6.82 -2.22 14.52
C THR A 32 -7.22 -3.24 15.58
N ASP A 33 -8.51 -3.29 15.91
CA ASP A 33 -9.05 -4.27 16.87
C ASP A 33 -8.85 -5.72 16.38
N ASP A 34 -9.04 -5.94 15.07
CA ASP A 34 -9.02 -7.27 14.45
C ASP A 34 -7.71 -7.60 13.69
N GLY A 35 -6.71 -6.71 13.74
CA GLY A 35 -5.44 -6.92 13.04
C GLY A 35 -4.71 -5.62 12.72
N TRP A 36 -4.43 -5.39 11.44
CA TRP A 36 -3.61 -4.28 10.96
C TRP A 36 -4.20 -3.64 9.73
N ARG A 37 -4.13 -2.31 9.66
CA ARG A 37 -4.37 -1.53 8.45
C ARG A 37 -3.05 -1.01 7.91
N ILE A 38 -2.70 -1.40 6.69
CA ILE A 38 -1.45 -1.04 6.04
C ILE A 38 -1.74 -0.19 4.81
N SER A 39 -1.01 0.91 4.66
CA SER A 39 -1.04 1.74 3.45
C SER A 39 0.21 1.46 2.62
N VAL A 40 0.01 1.01 1.38
CA VAL A 40 1.06 0.65 0.42
C VAL A 40 0.96 1.57 -0.79
N GLU A 41 2.05 2.25 -1.11
CA GLU A 41 2.17 3.03 -2.33
C GLU A 41 2.61 2.12 -3.48
N VAL A 42 1.97 2.28 -4.65
CA VAL A 42 2.13 1.43 -5.83
C VAL A 42 2.32 2.30 -7.07
N VAL A 43 3.24 1.92 -7.95
CA VAL A 43 3.41 2.58 -9.25
C VAL A 43 2.39 1.99 -10.24
N GLU A 44 1.31 2.72 -10.50
CA GLU A 44 0.28 2.25 -11.45
C GLU A 44 0.70 2.45 -12.92
N SER A 45 1.43 3.53 -13.19
CA SER A 45 1.89 3.90 -14.53
C SER A 45 3.24 4.60 -14.47
N HIS A 46 4.24 3.98 -15.11
CA HIS A 46 5.52 4.63 -15.36
C HIS A 46 5.40 5.72 -16.43
N ARG A 47 6.15 6.81 -16.28
CA ARG A 47 6.25 7.93 -17.24
C ARG A 47 7.70 8.43 -17.33
N ILE A 48 7.99 9.19 -18.39
CA ILE A 48 9.32 9.82 -18.59
C ILE A 48 9.17 11.35 -18.47
N PRO A 49 9.91 12.02 -17.58
CA PRO A 49 10.84 11.44 -16.59
C PRO A 49 10.10 10.70 -15.45
N ASP A 50 10.79 9.85 -14.69
CA ASP A 50 10.21 9.05 -13.59
C ASP A 50 9.47 9.88 -12.53
N SER A 51 9.84 11.16 -12.36
CA SER A 51 9.12 12.11 -11.50
C SER A 51 7.67 12.39 -11.94
N ALA A 52 7.33 12.03 -13.18
CA ALA A 52 5.98 12.09 -13.73
C ALA A 52 5.18 10.81 -13.52
N ASP A 53 5.75 9.75 -12.92
CA ASP A 53 5.05 8.51 -12.59
C ASP A 53 3.72 8.77 -11.88
N ILE A 54 2.74 7.91 -12.13
CA ILE A 54 1.48 7.93 -11.38
C ILE A 54 1.53 6.87 -10.29
N LEU A 55 1.48 7.34 -9.06
CA LEU A 55 1.40 6.55 -7.85
C LEU A 55 -0.05 6.43 -7.39
N ALA A 56 -0.33 5.34 -6.69
CA ALA A 56 -1.56 5.14 -5.97
C ALA A 56 -1.28 4.60 -4.57
N CYS A 57 -2.05 5.06 -3.59
CA CYS A 57 -2.02 4.47 -2.25
C CYS A 57 -3.16 3.47 -2.14
N TYR A 58 -2.81 2.24 -1.79
CA TYR A 58 -3.72 1.17 -1.46
C TYR A 58 -3.74 0.97 0.05
N GLN A 59 -4.93 0.87 0.60
CA GLN A 59 -5.11 0.45 1.98
C GLN A 59 -5.50 -1.03 1.99
N ALA A 60 -4.74 -1.84 2.71
CA ALA A 60 -5.01 -3.26 2.95
C ALA A 60 -5.31 -3.47 4.45
N GLU A 61 -6.30 -4.30 4.74
CA GLU A 61 -6.61 -4.75 6.09
C GLU A 61 -6.22 -6.22 6.21
N ILE A 62 -5.33 -6.50 7.17
CA ILE A 62 -4.74 -7.81 7.44
C ILE A 62 -5.25 -8.25 8.81
N ASP A 63 -5.82 -9.44 8.92
CA ASP A 63 -6.31 -9.95 10.20
C ASP A 63 -5.17 -10.44 11.13
N GLY A 64 -5.55 -10.94 12.30
CA GLY A 64 -4.63 -11.45 13.31
C GLY A 64 -3.80 -12.67 12.89
N ASP A 65 -4.28 -13.44 11.90
CA ASP A 65 -3.63 -14.63 11.34
C ASP A 65 -2.75 -14.27 10.13
N GLY A 66 -2.96 -13.08 9.57
CA GLY A 66 -2.19 -12.52 8.48
C GLY A 66 -2.91 -12.60 7.14
N GLU A 67 -4.18 -12.97 7.10
CA GLU A 67 -4.92 -13.02 5.84
C GLU A 67 -5.45 -11.64 5.45
N LEU A 68 -5.58 -11.42 4.14
CA LEU A 68 -6.16 -10.20 3.60
C LEU A 68 -7.68 -10.20 3.78
N VAL A 69 -8.19 -9.27 4.58
CA VAL A 69 -9.64 -9.07 4.79
C VAL A 69 -10.22 -8.15 3.72
N SER A 70 -9.52 -7.06 3.43
CA SER A 70 -9.96 -6.08 2.45
C SER A 70 -8.76 -5.36 1.82
N TYR A 71 -8.92 -4.90 0.57
CA TYR A 71 -8.01 -3.92 -0.01
C TYR A 71 -8.75 -2.95 -0.91
N ARG A 72 -8.29 -1.70 -0.97
CA ARG A 72 -8.85 -0.69 -1.88
C ARG A 72 -7.83 0.38 -2.22
N ARG A 73 -7.91 0.96 -3.41
CA ARG A 73 -7.19 2.18 -3.77
C ARG A 73 -7.87 3.38 -3.13
N ILE A 74 -7.15 4.13 -2.30
CA ILE A 74 -7.70 5.29 -1.58
C ILE A 74 -7.33 6.63 -2.20
N ARG A 75 -6.21 6.72 -2.93
CA ARG A 75 -5.81 7.92 -3.67
C ARG A 75 -4.90 7.60 -4.84
N ARG A 76 -4.80 8.53 -5.78
CA ARG A 76 -3.89 8.50 -6.94
C ARG A 76 -3.29 9.89 -7.16
N TYR A 77 -1.99 9.98 -7.42
CA TYR A 77 -1.28 11.24 -7.60
C TYR A 77 -0.01 11.05 -8.44
N SER A 78 0.51 12.14 -8.99
CA SER A 78 1.81 12.15 -9.65
C SER A 78 2.93 12.13 -8.61
N ARG A 79 4.00 11.35 -8.84
CA ARG A 79 5.15 11.20 -7.93
C ARG A 79 5.77 12.55 -7.52
N GLY A 80 5.91 13.48 -8.45
CA GLY A 80 6.45 14.82 -8.18
C GLY A 80 5.50 15.78 -7.43
N ARG A 81 4.27 15.37 -7.11
CA ARG A 81 3.33 16.23 -6.38
C ARG A 81 3.62 16.16 -4.88
N VAL A 82 4.21 17.22 -4.35
CA VAL A 82 4.27 17.45 -2.90
C VAL A 82 2.85 17.73 -2.39
N GLU A 83 2.35 16.95 -1.44
CA GLU A 83 1.13 17.33 -0.72
C GLU A 83 1.43 18.59 0.09
N ARG A 84 0.75 19.70 -0.25
CA ARG A 84 0.71 20.86 0.63
C ARG A 84 -0.16 20.46 1.82
N GLY A 85 0.47 20.35 2.99
CA GLY A 85 -0.22 20.14 4.27
C GLY A 85 -1.20 21.26 4.59
#